data_AF-A0A1Y4VGD7-F1
#
_entry.id   AF-A0A1Y4VGD7-F1
#
_cell.length_a   1.000
_cell.length_b   1.000
_cell.length_c   1.000
_cell.angle_alpha   90.00
_cell.angle_beta   90.00
_cell.angle_gamma   90.00
#
_symmetry.space_group_name_H-M   'P 1'
#
loop_
_entity.id
_entity.type
_entity.pdbx_description
1 polymer ?
#
loop_
_entity_poly.entity_id
_entity_poly.type
_entity_poly.pdbx_seq_one_letter_code
_entity_poly.pdbx_strand_id
1 'polypeptide(L)' 'MPVDDMRKDGWPLKIIGNGGYPATLVGCQPLFDGDYMGIYRYPGGDCCHDLEEIKKCFVIVEQ' A
#
# COMPACT_ATOMS: atom_id res chain seq x y z
N MET A 1 9.87 2.74 7.53
CA MET A 1 9.04 2.12 8.56
C MET A 1 8.90 0.63 8.26
N PRO A 2 9.00 -0.28 9.25
CA PRO A 2 8.70 -1.69 9.06
C PRO A 2 7.24 -1.90 8.62
N VAL A 3 6.98 -2.91 7.78
CA VAL A 3 5.62 -3.23 7.30
C VAL A 3 4.66 -3.50 8.46
N ASP A 4 5.10 -4.19 9.51
CA ASP A 4 4.25 -4.49 10.66
C ASP A 4 3.76 -3.23 11.40
N ASP A 5 4.56 -2.16 11.41
CA ASP A 5 4.14 -0.88 12.00
C ASP A 5 3.15 -0.16 11.09
N MET A 6 3.37 -0.18 9.76
CA MET A 6 2.38 0.32 8.81
C MET A 6 1.05 -0.43 8.91
N ARG A 7 1.06 -1.73 9.14
CA ARG A 7 -0.17 -2.52 9.33
C ARG A 7 -0.94 -2.08 10.57
N LYS A 8 -0.24 -1.76 11.66
CA LYS A 8 -0.86 -1.17 12.87
C LYS A 8 -1.47 0.20 12.58
N ASP A 9 -0.86 0.97 11.69
CA ASP A 9 -1.38 2.27 11.21
C ASP A 9 -2.57 2.12 10.22
N GLY A 10 -2.96 0.88 9.89
CA GLY A 10 -4.15 0.59 9.07
C GLY A 10 -3.87 0.40 7.58
N TRP A 11 -2.60 0.22 7.18
CA TRP A 11 -2.23 -0.12 5.81
C TRP A 11 -2.49 -1.61 5.52
N PRO A 12 -3.28 -1.95 4.49
CA PRO A 12 -3.55 -3.34 4.16
C PRO A 12 -2.30 -4.07 3.67
N LEU A 13 -2.05 -5.29 4.14
CA LEU A 13 -0.97 -6.12 3.60
C LEU A 13 -1.17 -6.45 2.12
N LYS A 14 -2.40 -6.78 1.70
CA LYS A 14 -2.70 -7.22 0.33
C LYS A 14 -3.88 -6.49 -0.27
N ILE A 15 -3.71 -6.06 -1.51
CA ILE A 15 -4.73 -5.37 -2.30
C ILE A 15 -4.85 -6.00 -3.69
N ILE A 16 -5.98 -5.76 -4.35
CA ILE A 16 -6.13 -5.89 -5.80
C ILE A 16 -6.38 -4.47 -6.34
N GLY A 17 -5.39 -3.94 -7.07
CA GLY A 17 -5.37 -2.58 -7.57
C GLY A 17 -4.93 -2.51 -9.03
N ASN A 18 -4.77 -1.29 -9.56
CA ASN A 18 -4.22 -1.02 -10.90
C ASN A 18 -4.80 -1.88 -12.04
N GLY A 19 -6.13 -1.96 -12.14
CA GLY A 19 -6.80 -2.74 -13.19
C GLY A 19 -6.97 -4.22 -12.86
N GLY A 20 -6.95 -4.60 -11.58
CA GLY A 20 -7.29 -5.95 -11.12
C GLY A 20 -6.08 -6.83 -10.78
N TYR A 21 -4.89 -6.25 -10.64
CA TYR A 21 -3.68 -6.99 -10.30
C TYR A 21 -3.46 -7.06 -8.79
N PRO A 22 -3.04 -8.22 -8.26
CA PRO A 22 -2.71 -8.36 -6.85
C PRO A 22 -1.41 -7.64 -6.52
N ALA A 23 -1.33 -7.06 -5.32
CA ALA A 23 -0.14 -6.41 -4.81
C ALA A 23 0.03 -6.67 -3.31
N THR A 24 1.28 -6.68 -2.84
CA THR A 24 1.64 -6.84 -1.42
C THR A 24 2.39 -5.62 -0.93
N LEU A 25 2.05 -5.12 0.25
CA LEU A 25 2.78 -4.03 0.91
C LEU A 25 4.20 -4.49 1.25
N VAL A 26 5.21 -3.75 0.78
CA VAL A 26 6.64 -4.08 0.98
C VAL A 26 7.42 -2.98 1.69
N GLY A 27 6.83 -1.80 1.87
CA GLY A 27 7.46 -0.70 2.62
C GLY A 27 6.72 0.61 2.45
N CYS A 28 7.38 1.70 2.84
CA CYS A 28 6.86 3.06 2.74
C CYS A 28 7.79 3.95 1.89
N GLN A 29 7.20 4.87 1.13
CA GLN A 29 7.89 5.99 0.50
C GLN A 29 7.65 7.23 1.37
N PRO A 30 8.68 7.74 2.08
CA PRO A 30 8.55 8.98 2.84
C PRO A 30 8.19 10.15 1.93
N LEU A 31 7.30 11.02 2.41
CA LEU A 31 6.96 12.31 1.84
C LEU A 31 7.45 13.44 2.76
N PHE A 32 7.04 14.68 2.45
CA PHE A 32 7.30 15.84 3.31
C PHE A 32 6.43 15.79 4.58
N ASP A 33 6.81 16.59 5.58
CA ASP A 33 6.06 16.79 6.83
C ASP A 33 5.74 15.51 7.64
N GLY A 34 6.53 14.46 7.43
CA GLY A 34 6.37 13.18 8.14
C GLY A 34 5.30 12.26 7.56
N ASP A 35 4.67 12.63 6.45
CA ASP A 35 3.71 11.78 5.75
C ASP A 35 4.40 10.69 4.92
N TYR A 36 3.65 9.66 4.50
CA TYR A 36 4.19 8.59 3.68
C TYR A 36 3.14 7.87 2.83
N MET A 37 3.58 7.34 1.69
CA MET A 37 2.82 6.41 0.87
C MET A 37 3.24 4.97 1.12
N GLY A 38 2.33 4.03 0.86
CA GLY A 38 2.61 2.60 0.87
C GLY A 38 3.21 2.16 -0.46
N ILE A 39 4.33 1.44 -0.41
CA ILE A 39 4.95 0.80 -1.57
C ILE A 39 4.37 -0.60 -1.68
N TYR A 40 3.63 -0.85 -2.76
CA TYR A 40 3.05 -2.15 -3.08
C TYR A 40 3.78 -2.80 -4.25
N ARG A 41 4.18 -4.06 -4.08
CA ARG A 41 4.80 -4.86 -5.13
C ARG A 41 3.74 -5.59 -5.93
N TYR A 42 3.56 -5.16 -7.17
CA TYR A 42 2.78 -5.84 -8.21
C TYR A 42 3.67 -6.77 -9.03
N PRO A 43 3.11 -7.67 -9.87
CA PRO A 43 3.90 -8.48 -10.80
C PRO A 43 4.80 -7.66 -11.74
N GLY A 44 4.36 -6.44 -12.11
CA GLY A 44 5.09 -5.54 -12.99
C GLY A 44 6.11 -4.63 -12.29
N GLY A 45 6.23 -4.69 -10.96
CA GLY A 45 7.10 -3.83 -10.17
C GLY A 45 6.37 -3.10 -9.05
N ASP A 46 7.07 -2.15 -8.44
CA ASP A 46 6.58 -1.44 -7.27
C ASP A 46 5.80 -0.18 -7.67
N CYS A 47 4.71 0.10 -6.96
CA CYS A 47 3.96 1.34 -7.07
C CYS A 47 3.70 1.93 -5.68
N CYS A 48 3.72 3.27 -5.60
CA CYS A 48 3.34 3.99 -4.39
C CYS A 48 1.86 4.34 -4.47
N HIS A 49 1.14 4.11 -3.38
CA HIS A 49 -0.27 4.49 -3.22
C HIS A 49 -0.46 5.16 -1.87
N ASP A 50 -1.29 6.19 -1.81
CA ASP A 50 -1.76 6.72 -0.53
C ASP A 50 -2.89 5.85 0.05
N LEU A 51 -3.09 5.94 1.36
CA LEU A 51 -4.06 5.09 2.05
C LEU A 51 -5.52 5.41 1.67
N GLU A 52 -5.81 6.64 1.24
CA GLU A 52 -7.15 7.07 0.84
C GLU A 52 -7.52 6.52 -0.54
N GLU A 53 -6.58 6.53 -1.49
CA GLU A 53 -6.68 5.88 -2.79
C GLU A 53 -6.98 4.39 -2.62
N ILE A 54 -6.21 3.70 -1.79
CA ILE A 54 -6.39 2.25 -1.55
C ILE A 54 -7.81 1.95 -1.07
N LYS A 55 -8.33 2.75 -0.12
CA LYS A 55 -9.67 2.56 0.45
C LYS A 55 -10.80 2.86 -0.54
N LYS A 56 -10.58 3.80 -1.47
CA LYS A 56 -11.60 4.21 -2.45
C LYS A 56 -11.61 3.36 -3.71
N CYS A 57 -10.44 2.94 -4.17
CA CYS A 57 -10.26 2.47 -5.54
C CYS A 57 -9.93 0.97 -5.62
N PHE A 58 -9.42 0.36 -4.54
CA PHE A 58 -8.90 -1.01 -4.58
C PHE A 58 -9.70 -1.97 -3.71
N VAL A 59 -9.58 -3.26 -4.02
CA VAL A 59 -10.14 -4.32 -3.18
C VAL A 59 -9.11 -4.70 -2.14
N ILE A 60 -9.44 -4.54 -0.86
CA ILE A 60 -8.61 -4.98 0.25
C ILE A 60 -8.80 -6.49 0.41
N VAL A 61 -7.70 -7.25 0.29
CA VAL A 61 -7.70 -8.72 0.41
C VAL A 61 -7.27 -9.14 1.81
N GLU A 62 -6.26 -8.46 2.37
CA GLU A 62 -5.74 -8.72 3.71
C GLU A 62 -5.36 -7.41 4.37
N GLN A 63 -5.83 -7.21 5.60
CA GLN A 63 -5.51 -6.05 6.44
C GLN A 63 -4.20 -6.30 7.19
#